data_AF-A0A7W0PR70-F1
#
_entry.id   AF-A0A7W0PR70-F1
#
_cell.length_a   1.000
_cell.length_b   1.000
_cell.length_c   1.000
_cell.angle_alpha   90.00
_cell.angle_beta   90.00
_cell.angle_gamma   90.00
#
_symmetry.space_group_name_H-M   'P 1'
#
loop_
_entity.id
_entity.type
_entity.pdbx_description
1 polymer ?
#
loop_
_entity_poly.entity_id
_entity_poly.type
_entity_poly.pdbx_seq_one_letter_code
_entity_poly.pdbx_strand_id
1 'polypeptide(L)'
;VGAGLSSFLKNTLETNRGTGPSVRVEPFIFNATSKSRLGWDFLGLIDSGRFKEYADISDNRHPDAPITPHVEPGAAADLVSNGVARLDHDVTADYYAQLRATTYEVLNGPGNVLRWSVPSRDGHDDLVISAALTAVLDGLKLRPRIARGTA
;
A
#
# COMPACT_ATOMS: atom_id res chain seq x y z
N VAL A 1 -4.42 6.68 -19.01
CA VAL A 1 -5.10 7.75 -18.24
C VAL A 1 -4.20 8.05 -17.04
N GLY A 2 -3.54 9.21 -16.93
CA GLY A 2 -2.60 9.43 -15.82
C GLY A 2 -1.70 10.66 -15.91
N ALA A 3 -1.33 11.11 -17.12
CA ALA A 3 -0.44 12.27 -17.28
C ALA A 3 -1.00 13.57 -16.67
N GLY A 4 -2.34 13.75 -16.71
CA GLY A 4 -3.00 14.93 -16.16
C GLY A 4 -3.00 14.98 -14.62
N LEU A 5 -3.27 13.85 -13.95
CA LEU A 5 -3.36 13.80 -12.49
C LEU A 5 -1.99 13.99 -11.84
N SER A 6 -0.94 13.31 -12.33
CA SER A 6 0.40 13.46 -11.77
C SER A 6 0.94 14.88 -11.96
N SER A 7 0.67 15.50 -13.12
CA SER A 7 1.04 16.91 -13.38
C SER A 7 0.30 17.87 -12.46
N PHE A 8 -1.01 17.63 -12.23
CA PHE A 8 -1.81 18.39 -11.28
C PHE A 8 -1.30 18.25 -9.85
N LEU A 9 -1.07 17.03 -9.37
CA LEU A 9 -0.55 16.76 -8.02
C LEU A 9 0.82 17.41 -7.82
N LYS A 10 1.72 17.29 -8.80
CA LYS A 10 3.02 17.93 -8.78
C LYS A 10 2.89 19.45 -8.64
N ASN A 11 2.06 20.07 -9.48
CA ASN A 11 1.83 21.51 -9.42
C ASN A 11 1.19 21.93 -8.08
N THR A 12 0.22 21.19 -7.54
CA THR A 12 -0.49 21.57 -6.31
C THR A 12 0.36 21.34 -5.05
N LEU A 13 1.02 20.19 -4.95
CA LEU A 13 1.71 19.74 -3.73
C LEU A 13 3.18 20.17 -3.69
N GLU A 14 3.89 20.23 -4.82
CA GLU A 14 5.30 20.67 -4.81
C GLU A 14 5.42 22.18 -4.74
N THR A 15 4.57 22.92 -5.48
CA THR A 15 4.66 24.39 -5.52
C THR A 15 4.02 25.06 -4.31
N ASN A 16 3.46 24.27 -3.38
CA ASN A 16 2.86 24.73 -2.13
C ASN A 16 1.75 25.78 -2.34
N ARG A 17 0.83 25.54 -3.28
CA ARG A 17 -0.36 26.41 -3.47
C ARG A 17 -1.38 26.27 -2.33
N GLY A 18 -1.14 25.38 -1.36
CA GLY A 18 -1.89 25.26 -0.11
C GLY A 18 -1.10 25.81 1.09
N THR A 19 -1.68 25.71 2.29
CA THR A 19 -1.06 26.18 3.57
C THR A 19 -0.09 25.18 4.20
N GLY A 20 0.22 24.08 3.53
CA GLY A 20 1.00 22.95 4.08
C GLY A 20 2.51 23.00 3.79
N PRO A 21 3.25 21.95 4.15
CA PRO A 21 4.61 21.74 3.66
C PRO A 21 4.60 21.25 2.20
N SER A 22 5.59 21.68 1.40
CA SER A 22 5.78 21.16 0.04
C SER A 22 6.04 19.65 0.06
N VAL A 23 5.25 18.89 -0.70
CA VAL A 23 5.36 17.44 -0.84
C VAL A 23 5.85 17.12 -2.25
N ARG A 24 7.04 16.51 -2.33
CA ARG A 24 7.62 15.99 -3.58
C ARG A 24 6.69 14.92 -4.19
N VAL A 25 6.39 15.04 -5.47
CA VAL A 25 5.52 14.12 -6.22
C VAL A 25 6.33 13.47 -7.33
N GLU A 26 6.48 12.15 -7.24
CA GLU A 26 7.17 11.36 -8.26
C GLU A 26 6.15 10.59 -9.12
N PRO A 27 6.02 10.91 -10.41
CA PRO A 27 5.15 10.16 -11.30
C PRO A 27 5.68 8.74 -11.52
N PHE A 28 4.82 7.75 -11.29
CA PHE A 28 5.09 6.37 -11.68
C PHE A 28 4.26 6.01 -12.91
N ILE A 29 4.91 5.54 -13.98
CA ILE A 29 4.22 5.11 -15.20
C ILE A 29 4.09 3.60 -15.17
N PHE A 30 2.86 3.10 -15.02
CA PHE A 30 2.58 1.67 -15.03
C PHE A 30 2.60 1.11 -16.46
N ASN A 31 3.50 0.17 -16.70
CA ASN A 31 3.57 -0.73 -17.85
C ASN A 31 4.18 -2.07 -17.39
N ALA A 32 4.20 -3.09 -18.26
CA ALA A 32 4.70 -4.42 -17.87
C ALA A 32 6.14 -4.39 -17.31
N THR A 33 7.03 -3.62 -17.94
CA THR A 33 8.44 -3.50 -17.54
C THR A 33 8.61 -2.82 -16.18
N SER A 34 7.96 -1.66 -16.00
CA SER A 34 8.01 -0.90 -14.74
C SER A 34 7.32 -1.64 -13.59
N LYS A 35 6.21 -2.34 -13.85
CA LYS A 35 5.55 -3.18 -12.85
C LYS A 35 6.42 -4.37 -12.44
N SER A 36 7.08 -5.03 -13.41
CA SER A 36 8.02 -6.10 -13.10
C SER A 36 9.18 -5.60 -12.24
N ARG A 37 9.79 -4.48 -12.60
CA ARG A 37 10.87 -3.88 -11.82
C ARG A 37 10.41 -3.51 -10.42
N LEU A 38 9.24 -2.90 -10.30
CA LEU A 38 8.64 -2.54 -9.01
C LEU A 38 8.49 -3.76 -8.09
N GLY A 39 8.05 -4.90 -8.63
CA GLY A 39 7.93 -6.13 -7.85
C GLY A 39 9.27 -6.65 -7.35
N TRP A 40 10.31 -6.64 -8.21
CA TRP A 40 11.67 -7.02 -7.79
C TRP A 40 12.25 -6.06 -6.74
N ASP A 41 12.11 -4.75 -6.95
CA ASP A 41 12.59 -3.74 -6.02
C ASP A 41 11.88 -3.86 -4.66
N PHE A 42 10.57 -4.17 -4.66
CA PHE A 42 9.79 -4.38 -3.44
C PHE A 42 10.18 -5.65 -2.69
N LEU A 43 10.40 -6.78 -3.39
CA LEU A 43 10.94 -7.99 -2.78
C LEU A 43 12.31 -7.72 -2.13
N GLY A 44 13.20 -6.99 -2.81
CA GLY A 44 14.48 -6.60 -2.24
C GLY A 44 14.34 -5.70 -0.99
N LEU A 45 13.34 -4.81 -0.96
CA LEU A 45 13.04 -3.98 0.21
C LEU A 45 12.53 -4.82 1.41
N ILE A 46 11.70 -5.83 1.14
CA ILE A 46 11.19 -6.77 2.16
C ILE A 46 12.31 -7.68 2.67
N ASP A 47 13.05 -8.34 1.78
CA ASP A 47 14.09 -9.31 2.13
C ASP A 47 15.24 -8.68 2.93
N SER A 48 15.47 -7.37 2.74
CA SER A 48 16.44 -6.60 3.53
C SER A 48 15.91 -6.14 4.90
N GLY A 49 14.65 -6.43 5.24
CA GLY A 49 14.00 -6.01 6.48
C GLY A 49 13.74 -4.50 6.57
N ARG A 50 13.81 -3.78 5.45
CA ARG A 50 13.66 -2.32 5.38
C ARG A 50 12.21 -1.88 5.20
N PHE A 51 11.36 -2.76 4.68
CA PHE A 51 9.92 -2.54 4.67
C PHE A 51 9.34 -2.86 6.06
N LYS A 52 8.55 -1.92 6.61
CA LYS A 52 7.81 -2.10 7.86
C LYS A 52 6.37 -1.69 7.63
N GLU A 53 5.46 -2.63 7.80
CA GLU A 53 4.03 -2.36 7.76
C GLU A 53 3.51 -2.07 9.17
N TYR A 54 2.45 -1.27 9.25
CA TYR A 54 1.74 -1.04 10.50
C TYR A 54 1.15 -2.36 11.02
N ALA A 55 1.63 -2.80 12.17
CA ALA A 55 0.96 -3.86 12.92
C ALA A 55 -0.25 -3.23 13.60
N ASP A 56 -1.45 -3.62 13.17
CA ASP A 56 -2.65 -3.11 13.81
C ASP A 56 -2.66 -3.47 15.29
N ILE A 57 -2.73 -2.46 16.14
CA ILE A 57 -2.65 -2.60 17.60
C ILE A 57 -3.94 -3.22 18.15
N SER A 58 -5.03 -3.22 17.37
CA SER A 58 -6.22 -4.03 17.66
C SER A 58 -5.91 -5.53 17.67
N ASP A 59 -4.79 -5.90 17.04
CA ASP A 59 -4.34 -7.26 16.88
C ASP A 59 -3.25 -7.65 17.89
N ASN A 60 -3.66 -7.93 19.13
CA ASN A 60 -2.81 -8.63 20.11
C ASN A 60 -2.71 -10.15 19.78
N ARG A 61 -2.70 -10.56 18.49
CA ARG A 61 -2.55 -11.96 18.06
C ARG A 61 -1.08 -12.39 18.04
N HIS A 62 -0.89 -13.64 18.43
CA HIS A 62 0.34 -14.38 18.23
C HIS A 62 0.61 -14.55 16.72
N PRO A 63 1.85 -14.42 16.22
CA PRO A 63 2.19 -14.42 14.79
C PRO A 63 1.76 -15.69 14.01
N ASP A 64 1.49 -16.79 14.70
CA ASP A 64 1.09 -18.09 14.12
C ASP A 64 -0.41 -18.41 14.28
N ALA A 65 -1.24 -17.48 14.78
CA ALA A 65 -2.67 -17.74 14.97
C ALA A 65 -3.45 -17.69 13.64
N PRO A 66 -4.42 -18.60 13.41
CA PRO A 66 -5.29 -18.54 12.23
C PRO A 66 -6.03 -17.21 12.17
N ILE A 67 -6.09 -16.60 10.98
CA ILE A 67 -6.87 -15.39 10.74
C ILE A 67 -8.35 -15.72 10.93
N THR A 68 -8.88 -15.37 12.09
CA THR A 68 -10.30 -15.32 12.34
C THR A 68 -10.72 -13.84 12.22
N PRO A 69 -11.83 -13.53 11.54
CA PRO A 69 -12.32 -12.15 11.50
C PRO A 69 -12.54 -11.66 12.94
N HIS A 70 -12.04 -10.46 13.26
CA HIS A 70 -12.33 -9.83 14.55
C HIS A 70 -13.82 -9.49 14.59
N VAL A 71 -14.58 -10.25 15.36
CA VAL A 71 -15.90 -9.85 15.82
C VAL A 71 -15.74 -9.52 17.29
N GLU A 72 -15.74 -8.23 17.63
CA GLU A 72 -15.79 -7.76 19.02
C GLU A 72 -16.99 -8.41 19.75
N PRO A 73 -16.77 -9.18 20.83
CA PRO A 73 -17.87 -9.75 21.61
C PRO A 73 -18.52 -8.62 22.41
N GLY A 74 -19.52 -7.97 21.81
CA GLY A 74 -20.33 -6.93 22.45
C GLY A 74 -20.81 -5.82 21.50
N ALA A 75 -20.15 -5.61 20.36
CA ALA A 75 -20.53 -4.55 19.40
C ALA A 75 -21.89 -4.82 18.73
N ALA A 76 -22.33 -6.08 18.69
CA ALA A 76 -23.62 -6.46 18.12
C ALA A 76 -24.83 -5.92 18.92
N ALA A 77 -24.66 -5.50 20.19
CA ALA A 77 -25.79 -5.06 21.00
C ALA A 77 -26.13 -3.57 20.84
N ASP A 78 -25.12 -2.68 20.72
CA ASP A 78 -25.34 -1.23 20.62
C ASP A 78 -25.56 -0.72 19.18
N LEU A 79 -25.07 -1.45 18.17
CA LEU A 79 -25.24 -1.08 16.75
C LEU A 79 -26.63 -1.38 16.18
N VAL A 80 -27.44 -2.21 16.87
CA VAL A 80 -28.78 -2.60 16.39
C VAL A 80 -29.82 -1.49 16.59
N SER A 81 -29.57 -0.51 17.46
CA SER A 81 -30.54 0.56 17.74
C SER A 81 -30.43 1.79 16.83
N ASN A 82 -29.33 2.00 16.10
CA ASN A 82 -29.08 3.27 15.38
C ASN A 82 -28.90 3.15 13.85
N GLY A 83 -29.36 2.06 13.22
CA GLY A 83 -29.75 2.05 11.80
C GLY A 83 -28.71 2.46 10.73
N VAL A 84 -27.43 2.55 11.09
CA VAL A 84 -26.32 2.75 10.13
C VAL A 84 -25.22 1.80 10.56
N ALA A 85 -25.29 0.56 10.10
CA ALA A 85 -24.16 -0.35 10.15
C ALA A 85 -23.02 0.31 9.40
N ARG A 86 -22.07 0.84 10.16
CA ARG A 86 -20.82 1.37 9.66
C ARG A 86 -20.11 0.19 9.00
N LEU A 87 -20.22 0.10 7.67
CA LEU A 87 -19.32 -0.72 6.86
C LEU A 87 -17.95 -0.04 6.91
N ASP A 88 -17.30 -0.05 8.08
CA ASP A 88 -15.90 0.33 8.17
C ASP A 88 -15.14 -0.72 7.36
N HIS A 89 -14.80 -0.38 6.11
CA HIS A 89 -13.81 -1.12 5.33
C HIS A 89 -12.53 -1.08 6.15
N ASP A 90 -12.18 -2.20 6.75
CA ASP A 90 -10.89 -2.36 7.38
C ASP A 90 -9.85 -2.47 6.27
N VAL A 91 -9.28 -1.33 5.90
CA VAL A 91 -8.24 -1.20 4.88
C VAL A 91 -7.05 -2.10 5.21
N THR A 92 -6.76 -2.34 6.49
CA THR A 92 -5.70 -3.25 6.92
C THR A 92 -6.08 -4.70 6.58
N ALA A 93 -7.30 -5.11 6.91
CA ALA A 93 -7.79 -6.45 6.54
C ALA A 93 -7.79 -6.66 5.02
N ASP A 94 -8.25 -5.67 4.25
CA ASP A 94 -8.26 -5.72 2.79
C ASP A 94 -6.84 -5.81 2.22
N TYR A 95 -5.91 -5.02 2.75
CA TYR A 95 -4.50 -5.08 2.36
C TYR A 95 -3.92 -6.47 2.56
N TYR A 96 -4.13 -7.08 3.74
CA TYR A 96 -3.65 -8.43 4.01
C TYR A 96 -4.36 -9.51 3.18
N ALA A 97 -5.64 -9.32 2.85
CA ALA A 97 -6.36 -10.21 1.93
C ALA A 97 -5.74 -10.14 0.52
N GLN A 98 -5.47 -8.93 0.02
CA GLN A 98 -4.80 -8.74 -1.28
C GLN A 98 -3.38 -9.31 -1.28
N LEU A 99 -2.60 -9.14 -0.20
CA LEU A 99 -1.26 -9.74 -0.08
C LEU A 99 -1.33 -11.27 -0.19
N ARG A 100 -2.27 -11.91 0.50
CA ARG A 100 -2.45 -13.38 0.45
C ARG A 100 -2.93 -13.87 -0.90
N ALA A 101 -3.76 -13.08 -1.58
CA ALA A 101 -4.25 -13.40 -2.92
C ALA A 101 -3.24 -13.06 -4.03
N THR A 102 -2.17 -12.32 -3.73
CA THR A 102 -1.18 -11.93 -4.73
C THR A 102 -0.44 -13.16 -5.24
N THR A 103 -0.42 -13.31 -6.55
CA THR A 103 0.30 -14.39 -7.24
C THR A 103 1.39 -13.78 -8.11
N TYR A 104 2.38 -14.60 -8.47
CA TYR A 104 3.42 -14.19 -9.39
C TYR A 104 3.88 -15.33 -10.31
N GLU A 105 4.45 -14.93 -11.44
CA GLU A 105 5.13 -15.78 -12.41
C GLU A 105 6.41 -15.07 -12.87
N VAL A 106 7.53 -15.78 -12.87
CA VAL A 106 8.77 -15.31 -13.48
C VAL A 106 8.82 -15.86 -14.90
N LEU A 107 8.70 -14.97 -15.89
CA LEU A 107 8.71 -15.35 -17.30
C LEU A 107 10.12 -15.76 -17.74
N ASN A 108 10.18 -16.87 -18.47
CA ASN A 108 11.42 -17.37 -19.06
C ASN A 108 11.94 -16.39 -20.11
N GLY A 109 13.14 -15.85 -19.89
CA GLY A 109 13.80 -14.95 -20.83
C GLY A 109 14.86 -14.06 -20.18
N PRO A 110 15.65 -13.34 -20.98
CA PRO A 110 16.62 -12.38 -20.45
C PRO A 110 15.90 -11.30 -19.64
N GLY A 111 16.33 -11.11 -18.39
CA GLY A 111 15.78 -10.09 -17.48
C GLY A 111 14.78 -10.58 -16.44
N ASN A 112 14.44 -11.88 -16.41
CA ASN A 112 13.59 -12.50 -15.38
C ASN A 112 12.33 -11.67 -15.10
N VAL A 113 11.53 -11.41 -16.14
CA VAL A 113 10.36 -10.52 -16.01
C VAL A 113 9.37 -11.13 -15.01
N LEU A 114 9.06 -10.36 -13.97
CA LEU A 114 8.12 -10.72 -12.92
C LEU A 114 6.73 -10.20 -13.29
N ARG A 115 5.82 -11.12 -13.58
CA ARG A 115 4.39 -10.82 -13.67
C ARG A 115 3.75 -11.11 -12.32
N TRP A 116 3.15 -10.10 -11.71
CA TRP A 116 2.55 -10.25 -10.39
C TRP A 116 1.31 -9.37 -10.26
N SER A 117 0.30 -9.91 -9.57
CA SER A 117 -0.99 -9.26 -9.29
C SER A 117 -1.85 -10.17 -8.42
N VAL A 118 -2.89 -9.60 -7.83
CA VAL A 118 -4.07 -10.37 -7.42
C VAL A 118 -4.79 -10.84 -8.70
N PRO A 119 -5.09 -12.13 -8.88
CA PRO A 119 -5.90 -12.58 -10.01
C PRO A 119 -7.24 -11.86 -10.03
N SER A 120 -7.72 -11.43 -11.20
CA SER A 120 -8.92 -10.57 -11.28
C SER A 120 -10.19 -11.17 -10.71
N ARG A 121 -10.25 -12.50 -10.57
CA ARG A 121 -11.35 -13.22 -9.90
C ARG A 121 -11.36 -13.04 -8.37
N ASP A 122 -10.19 -12.72 -7.80
CA ASP A 122 -9.92 -12.63 -6.36
C ASP A 122 -9.89 -11.16 -5.89
N GLY A 123 -10.07 -10.19 -6.80
CA GLY A 123 -10.22 -8.77 -6.50
C GLY A 123 -9.16 -7.88 -7.17
N HIS A 124 -8.93 -6.72 -6.54
CA HIS A 124 -7.98 -5.70 -6.97
C HIS A 124 -6.62 -5.85 -6.25
N ASP A 125 -5.56 -5.31 -6.84
CA ASP A 125 -4.20 -5.27 -6.28
C ASP A 125 -3.77 -3.88 -5.80
N ASP A 126 -4.70 -2.93 -5.69
CA ASP A 126 -4.39 -1.50 -5.47
C ASP A 126 -3.62 -1.23 -4.17
N LEU A 127 -3.94 -1.92 -3.06
CA LEU A 127 -3.26 -1.70 -1.78
C LEU A 127 -1.86 -2.32 -1.78
N VAL A 128 -1.70 -3.49 -2.40
CA VAL A 128 -0.38 -4.12 -2.57
C VAL A 128 0.50 -3.29 -3.50
N ILE A 129 -0.07 -2.75 -4.59
CA ILE A 129 0.64 -1.85 -5.50
C ILE A 129 1.02 -0.55 -4.78
N SER A 130 0.13 0.01 -3.97
CA SER A 130 0.41 1.18 -3.12
C SER A 130 1.60 0.92 -2.18
N ALA A 131 1.61 -0.22 -1.49
CA ALA A 131 2.74 -0.62 -0.65
C ALA A 131 4.03 -0.79 -1.46
N ALA A 132 3.97 -1.42 -2.63
CA ALA A 132 5.15 -1.63 -3.48
C ALA A 132 5.75 -0.31 -4.01
N LEU A 133 4.95 0.74 -4.22
CA LEU A 133 5.44 2.06 -4.62
C LEU A 133 6.42 2.67 -3.59
N THR A 134 6.42 2.20 -2.33
CA THR A 134 7.45 2.61 -1.35
C THR A 134 8.87 2.23 -1.79
N ALA A 135 9.03 1.15 -2.56
CA ALA A 135 10.33 0.76 -3.12
C ALA A 135 10.88 1.79 -4.11
N VAL A 136 10.01 2.57 -4.77
CA VAL A 136 10.44 3.69 -5.63
C VAL A 136 11.13 4.76 -4.78
N LEU A 137 10.63 5.01 -3.56
CA LEU A 137 11.18 6.02 -2.66
C LEU A 137 12.57 5.65 -2.15
N ASP A 138 12.85 4.36 -2.01
CA ASP A 138 14.15 3.83 -1.55
C ASP A 138 15.30 4.21 -2.50
N GLY A 139 15.01 4.31 -3.81
CA GLY A 139 15.98 4.74 -4.82
C GLY A 139 16.16 6.26 -4.92
N LEU A 140 15.35 7.06 -4.23
CA LEU A 140 15.42 8.51 -4.33
C LEU A 140 16.46 9.09 -3.39
N LYS A 141 17.18 10.13 -3.85
CA LYS A 141 17.97 10.99 -2.97
C LYS A 141 17.03 11.82 -2.10
N LEU A 142 16.64 11.27 -0.96
CA LEU A 142 15.83 11.97 0.03
C LEU A 142 16.74 12.93 0.81
N ARG A 143 16.35 14.22 0.88
CA ARG A 143 17.01 15.17 1.77
C ARG A 143 16.65 14.80 3.22
N PRO A 144 17.53 15.05 4.21
CA PRO A 144 17.19 14.87 5.61
C PRO A 144 15.89 15.61 5.93
N ARG A 145 14.86 14.89 6.39
CA ARG A 145 13.62 15.47 6.87
C ARG A 145 13.65 15.40 8.40
N ILE A 146 13.72 16.57 9.02
CA ILE A 146 13.57 16.68 10.47
C ILE A 146 12.08 16.73 10.74
N ALA A 147 11.54 15.66 11.34
CA ALA A 147 10.19 15.70 11.89
C ALA A 147 10.17 16.73 13.04
N ARG A 148 9.67 17.92 12.76
CA ARG A 148 9.34 18.90 13.80
C ARG A 148 7.91 18.59 14.19
N GLY A 149 7.72 17.86 15.29
CA GLY A 149 6.38 17.71 15.87
C GLY A 149 5.79 19.10 16.08
N THR A 150 4.55 19.30 15.66
CA THR A 150 3.76 20.46 16.10
C THR A 150 3.50 20.27 17.59
N ALA A 151 4.02 21.19 18.39
CA ALA A 151 3.71 21.32 19.82
C ALA A 151 2.28 21.82 20.02
#